data_AF-A0A351GFB8-F1
#
_entry.id   AF-A0A351GFB8-F1
#
_cell.length_a   1.000
_cell.length_b   1.000
_cell.length_c   1.000
_cell.angle_alpha   90.00
_cell.angle_beta   90.00
_cell.angle_gamma   90.00
#
_symmetry.space_group_name_H-M   'P 1'
#
loop_
_entity.id
_entity.type
_entity.pdbx_description
1 polymer ?
#
loop_
_entity_poly.entity_id
_entity_poly.type
_entity_poly.pdbx_seq_one_letter_code
_entity_poly.pdbx_strand_id
1 'polypeptide(L)'
;MNEGVFKSIWVTFHKEGIHCYPDAPAGVEFLAHPHRHIFHFRVEIQVFHDDREIEFILFKRELEGLYTEGTLQLDYKSCEMMADDLADYILDKYPERELTISVSEDNENGAISRY
;
A
#
# COMPACT_ATOMS: atom_id res chain seq x y z
N MET A 1 1.42 6.95 33.49
CA MET A 1 0.27 6.83 32.57
C MET A 1 0.07 5.35 32.37
N ASN A 2 -1.12 4.80 32.60
CA ASN A 2 -1.37 3.42 32.17
C ASN A 2 -1.27 3.42 30.65
N GLU A 3 -0.20 2.86 30.12
CA GLU A 3 0.00 2.70 28.69
C GLU A 3 -1.10 1.77 28.17
N GLY A 4 -2.09 2.35 27.48
CA GLY A 4 -3.10 1.56 26.79
C GLY A 4 -2.44 0.61 25.80
N VAL A 5 -3.04 -0.56 25.57
CA VAL A 5 -2.57 -1.49 24.55
C VAL A 5 -2.79 -0.88 23.18
N PHE A 6 -1.74 -0.75 22.37
CA PHE A 6 -1.88 -0.39 20.95
C PHE A 6 -2.64 -1.51 20.22
N LYS A 7 -3.68 -1.15 19.49
CA LYS A 7 -4.48 -2.06 18.69
C LYS A 7 -4.49 -1.58 17.24
N SER A 8 -4.35 -2.51 16.31
CA SER A 8 -4.44 -2.26 14.88
C SER A 8 -5.18 -3.43 14.20
N ILE A 9 -5.73 -3.16 13.03
CA ILE A 9 -6.14 -4.20 12.09
C ILE A 9 -5.24 -4.12 10.87
N TRP A 10 -5.16 -5.21 10.11
CA TRP A 10 -4.44 -5.20 8.84
C TRP A 10 -5.19 -5.98 7.77
N VAL A 11 -4.97 -5.58 6.52
CA VAL A 11 -5.51 -6.24 5.34
C VAL A 11 -4.42 -6.41 4.30
N THR A 12 -4.58 -7.43 3.45
CA THR A 12 -3.73 -7.63 2.28
C THR A 12 -4.56 -7.83 1.02
N PHE A 13 -4.02 -7.34 -0.08
CA PHE A 13 -4.53 -7.54 -1.44
C PHE A 13 -3.36 -7.45 -2.43
N HIS A 14 -3.58 -7.85 -3.67
CA HIS A 14 -2.58 -7.75 -4.72
C HIS A 14 -3.20 -7.34 -6.04
N LYS A 15 -2.43 -6.68 -6.90
CA LYS A 15 -2.89 -6.17 -8.18
C LYS A 15 -1.80 -6.29 -9.22
N GLU A 16 -2.14 -6.77 -10.41
CA GLU A 16 -1.24 -6.71 -11.56
C GLU A 16 -1.08 -5.25 -12.01
N GLY A 17 0.16 -4.80 -12.18
CA GLY A 17 0.48 -3.46 -12.67
C GLY A 17 1.68 -3.44 -13.60
N ILE A 18 1.79 -2.35 -14.35
CA ILE A 18 2.91 -2.03 -15.24
C ILE A 18 3.49 -0.67 -14.82
N HIS A 19 4.82 -0.62 -14.69
CA HIS A 19 5.55 0.62 -14.43
C HIS A 19 6.95 0.58 -15.08
N CYS A 20 7.71 1.66 -14.94
CA CYS A 20 9.10 1.77 -15.35
C CYS A 20 9.82 2.87 -14.57
N TYR A 21 11.15 2.82 -14.54
CA TYR A 21 12.00 3.85 -13.98
C TYR A 21 12.93 4.40 -15.08
N PRO A 22 12.57 5.49 -15.79
CA PRO A 22 13.28 5.97 -16.98
C PRO A 22 14.77 6.23 -16.77
N ASP A 23 15.14 6.67 -15.57
CA ASP A 23 16.52 7.01 -15.21
C ASP A 23 17.25 5.83 -14.52
N ALA A 24 16.84 4.59 -14.80
CA ALA A 24 17.45 3.39 -14.21
C ALA A 24 18.98 3.38 -14.37
N PRO A 25 19.74 3.19 -13.27
CA PRO A 25 21.20 3.19 -13.33
C PRO A 25 21.74 1.92 -14.01
N ALA A 26 23.02 1.95 -14.36
CA ALA A 26 23.70 0.80 -14.95
C ALA A 26 23.64 -0.43 -14.02
N GLY A 27 23.37 -1.60 -14.58
CA GLY A 27 23.14 -2.87 -13.87
C GLY A 27 21.66 -3.22 -13.67
N VAL A 28 20.75 -2.26 -13.83
CA VAL A 28 19.29 -2.46 -13.77
C VAL A 28 18.57 -1.75 -14.94
N GLU A 29 19.23 -1.62 -16.08
CA GLU A 29 18.76 -0.87 -17.25
C GLU A 29 17.41 -1.37 -17.77
N PHE A 30 17.07 -2.64 -17.52
CA PHE A 30 15.77 -3.21 -17.90
C PHE A 30 14.60 -2.49 -17.21
N LEU A 31 14.81 -1.86 -16.05
CA LEU A 31 13.78 -1.08 -15.35
C LEU A 31 13.36 0.17 -16.11
N ALA A 32 14.19 0.69 -17.04
CA ALA A 32 13.85 1.86 -17.85
C ALA A 32 12.72 1.63 -18.85
N HIS A 33 12.37 0.37 -19.11
CA HIS A 33 11.29 0.00 -20.02
C HIS A 33 10.06 -0.48 -19.25
N PRO A 34 8.83 -0.31 -19.78
CA PRO A 34 7.63 -0.82 -19.15
C PRO A 34 7.74 -2.32 -18.86
N HIS A 35 7.54 -2.68 -17.60
CA HIS A 35 7.59 -4.06 -17.13
C HIS A 35 6.49 -4.31 -16.10
N ARG A 36 6.14 -5.58 -15.93
CA ARG A 36 4.95 -6.02 -15.19
C ARG A 36 5.34 -6.65 -13.86
N HIS A 37 4.63 -6.26 -12.81
CA HIS A 37 4.67 -6.91 -11.50
C HIS A 37 3.26 -7.28 -11.01
N ILE A 38 3.20 -8.25 -10.12
CA ILE A 38 2.09 -8.37 -9.19
C ILE A 38 2.48 -7.54 -7.96
N PHE A 39 1.82 -6.40 -7.76
CA PHE A 39 2.04 -5.57 -6.58
C PHE A 39 1.26 -6.15 -5.40
N HIS A 40 1.94 -6.42 -4.30
CA HIS A 40 1.36 -6.91 -3.05
C HIS A 40 1.29 -5.77 -2.04
N PHE A 41 0.10 -5.56 -1.49
CA PHE A 41 -0.16 -4.52 -0.50
C PHE A 41 -0.46 -5.16 0.85
N ARG A 42 0.12 -4.62 1.92
CA ARG A 42 -0.33 -4.81 3.30
C ARG A 42 -0.56 -3.45 3.92
N VAL A 43 -1.77 -3.21 4.40
CA VAL A 43 -2.15 -1.96 5.06
C VAL A 43 -2.56 -2.28 6.48
N GLU A 44 -1.91 -1.65 7.44
CA GLU A 44 -2.18 -1.77 8.87
C GLU A 44 -2.55 -0.40 9.44
N ILE A 45 -3.71 -0.32 10.08
CA ILE A 45 -4.27 0.94 10.60
C ILE A 45 -4.67 0.77 12.07
N GLN A 46 -4.36 1.78 12.88
CA GLN A 46 -4.71 1.82 14.30
C GLN A 46 -6.22 1.79 14.52
N VAL A 47 -6.65 1.07 15.55
CA VAL A 47 -8.00 1.12 16.14
C VAL A 47 -7.91 1.40 17.63
N PHE A 48 -8.90 2.06 18.20
CA PHE A 48 -8.96 2.50 19.58
C PHE A 48 -9.83 1.57 20.45
N HIS A 49 -10.71 0.77 19.86
CA HIS A 49 -11.50 -0.24 20.57
C HIS A 49 -11.66 -1.56 19.80
N ASP A 50 -12.05 -2.63 20.50
CA ASP A 50 -12.17 -3.99 19.95
C ASP A 50 -13.55 -4.34 19.37
N ASP A 51 -14.52 -3.44 19.50
CA ASP A 51 -15.84 -3.56 18.87
C ASP A 51 -15.83 -3.13 17.39
N ARG A 52 -14.97 -3.78 16.58
CA ARG A 52 -14.92 -3.65 15.11
C ARG A 52 -14.98 -2.22 14.58
N GLU A 53 -14.23 -1.31 15.21
CA GLU A 53 -14.22 0.12 14.87
C GLU A 53 -14.03 0.36 13.36
N ILE A 54 -13.09 -0.36 12.77
CA ILE A 54 -12.95 -0.51 11.33
C ILE A 54 -13.16 -1.99 11.02
N GLU A 55 -14.15 -2.30 10.19
CA GLU A 55 -14.41 -3.68 9.77
C GLU A 55 -13.44 -4.04 8.63
N PHE A 56 -12.55 -5.00 8.88
CA PHE A 56 -11.42 -5.29 7.98
C PHE A 56 -11.84 -5.80 6.59
N ILE A 57 -13.01 -6.44 6.42
CA ILE A 57 -13.50 -6.88 5.10
C ILE A 57 -14.00 -5.67 4.31
N LEU A 58 -14.72 -4.74 4.95
CA LEU A 58 -15.15 -3.51 4.30
C LEU A 58 -13.95 -2.64 3.93
N PHE A 59 -12.98 -2.50 4.85
CA PHE A 59 -11.74 -1.79 4.61
C PHE A 59 -10.94 -2.40 3.45
N LYS A 60 -10.76 -3.73 3.44
CA LYS A 60 -10.10 -4.43 2.33
C LYS A 60 -10.80 -4.14 0.99
N ARG A 61 -12.12 -4.33 0.93
CA ARG A 61 -12.90 -4.14 -0.31
C ARG A 61 -12.81 -2.71 -0.82
N GLU A 62 -12.78 -1.75 0.09
CA GLU A 62 -12.59 -0.35 -0.26
C GLU A 62 -11.23 -0.11 -0.91
N LEU A 63 -10.14 -0.53 -0.26
CA LEU A 63 -8.78 -0.31 -0.79
C LEU A 63 -8.55 -1.08 -2.09
N GLU A 64 -9.01 -2.34 -2.18
CA GLU A 64 -8.96 -3.12 -3.42
C GLU A 64 -9.83 -2.48 -4.51
N GLY A 65 -10.92 -1.83 -4.11
CA GLY A 65 -11.83 -1.05 -4.96
C GLY A 65 -11.18 0.14 -5.65
N LEU A 66 -10.11 0.71 -5.08
CA LEU A 66 -9.34 1.80 -5.71
C LEU A 66 -8.63 1.36 -6.99
N TYR A 67 -8.48 0.05 -7.20
CA TYR A 67 -7.72 -0.54 -8.29
C TYR A 67 -8.59 -1.43 -9.20
N THR A 68 -9.88 -1.13 -9.37
CA THR A 68 -10.81 -1.99 -10.12
C THR A 68 -10.58 -1.97 -11.64
N GLU A 69 -9.93 -0.94 -12.17
CA GLU A 69 -9.72 -0.80 -13.62
C GLU A 69 -8.51 -1.62 -14.07
N GLY A 70 -8.76 -2.66 -14.88
CA GLY A 70 -7.75 -3.36 -15.70
C GLY A 70 -6.43 -3.67 -14.99
N THR A 71 -5.32 -3.53 -15.72
CA THR A 71 -3.96 -3.58 -15.19
C THR A 71 -3.57 -2.19 -14.71
N LEU A 72 -3.05 -2.08 -13.49
CA LEU A 72 -2.68 -0.80 -12.89
C LEU A 72 -1.55 -0.15 -13.69
N GLN A 73 -1.80 1.05 -14.23
CA GLN A 73 -0.76 1.85 -14.89
C GLN A 73 -0.16 2.78 -13.85
N LEU A 74 1.08 2.49 -13.45
CA LEU A 74 1.79 3.21 -12.40
C LEU A 74 2.87 4.14 -12.95
N ASP A 75 3.12 4.09 -14.25
CA ASP A 75 4.11 4.90 -14.96
C ASP A 75 5.47 4.89 -14.25
N TYR A 76 5.81 5.96 -13.52
CA TYR A 76 7.10 6.15 -12.85
C TYR A 76 7.06 5.96 -11.32
N LYS A 77 5.97 5.39 -10.79
CA LYS A 77 5.79 5.23 -9.33
C LYS A 77 6.60 4.04 -8.80
N SER A 78 7.32 4.30 -7.70
CA SER A 78 7.93 3.27 -6.87
C SER A 78 6.96 2.72 -5.82
N CYS A 79 7.34 1.64 -5.13
CA CYS A 79 6.57 1.09 -4.01
C CYS A 79 6.31 2.12 -2.89
N GLU A 80 7.28 2.99 -2.59
CA GLU A 80 7.15 4.10 -1.64
C GLU A 80 6.08 5.09 -2.08
N MET A 81 6.14 5.54 -3.35
CA MET A 81 5.16 6.50 -3.89
C MET A 81 3.74 5.92 -3.88
N MET A 82 3.60 4.62 -4.17
CA MET A 82 2.32 3.93 -4.05
C MET A 82 1.82 3.85 -2.61
N ALA A 83 2.72 3.68 -1.65
CA ALA A 83 2.38 3.73 -0.23
C ALA A 83 1.93 5.14 0.17
N ASP A 84 2.62 6.19 -0.28
CA ASP A 84 2.28 7.59 0.00
C ASP A 84 0.89 7.95 -0.56
N ASP A 85 0.61 7.62 -1.83
CA ASP A 85 -0.70 7.88 -2.43
C ASP A 85 -1.84 7.18 -1.66
N LEU A 86 -1.60 5.94 -1.21
CA LEU A 86 -2.57 5.17 -0.45
C LEU A 86 -2.73 5.72 0.97
N ALA A 87 -1.65 6.20 1.58
CA ALA A 87 -1.67 6.85 2.89
C ALA A 87 -2.47 8.15 2.86
N ASP A 88 -2.27 8.99 1.84
CA ASP A 88 -3.03 10.24 1.66
C ASP A 88 -4.54 9.96 1.60
N TYR A 89 -4.96 8.97 0.81
CA TYR A 89 -6.37 8.55 0.76
C TYR A 89 -6.88 8.04 2.11
N ILE A 90 -6.12 7.18 2.79
CA ILE A 90 -6.53 6.56 4.05
C ILE A 90 -6.63 7.59 5.16
N LEU A 91 -5.65 8.48 5.31
CA LEU A 91 -5.59 9.45 6.41
C LEU A 91 -6.57 10.61 6.23
N ASP A 92 -6.96 10.95 4.99
CA ASP A 92 -8.08 11.86 4.74
C ASP A 92 -9.40 11.28 5.29
N LYS A 93 -9.61 9.97 5.10
CA LYS A 93 -10.85 9.28 5.51
C LYS A 93 -10.85 8.80 6.97
N TYR A 94 -9.71 8.38 7.48
CA TYR A 94 -9.50 7.81 8.83
C TYR A 94 -8.40 8.60 9.56
N PRO A 95 -8.67 9.86 9.95
CA PRO A 95 -7.66 10.76 10.50
C PRO A 95 -7.19 10.32 11.90
N GLU A 96 -6.05 10.89 12.31
CA GLU A 96 -5.46 10.76 13.67
C GLU A 96 -5.12 9.32 14.06
N ARG A 97 -4.55 8.53 13.15
CA ARG A 97 -4.19 7.13 13.36
C ARG A 97 -2.79 6.83 12.88
N GLU A 98 -2.09 5.96 13.62
CA GLU A 98 -0.88 5.31 13.11
C GLU A 98 -1.24 4.41 11.92
N LEU A 99 -0.49 4.56 10.83
CA LEU A 99 -0.70 3.82 9.59
C LEU A 99 0.64 3.23 9.12
N THR A 100 0.65 1.94 8.80
CA THR A 100 1.80 1.27 8.20
C THR A 100 1.37 0.63 6.89
N ILE A 101 2.06 0.97 5.81
CA ILE A 101 1.79 0.42 4.48
C ILE A 101 3.06 -0.26 3.97
N SER A 102 2.92 -1.49 3.52
CA SER A 102 3.93 -2.22 2.77
C SER A 102 3.44 -2.43 1.35
N VAL A 103 4.29 -2.13 0.39
CA VAL A 103 4.08 -2.44 -1.03
C VAL A 103 5.29 -3.22 -1.52
N SER A 104 5.08 -4.36 -2.16
CA SER A 104 6.14 -5.16 -2.77
C SER A 104 5.81 -5.63 -4.17
N GLU A 105 6.84 -5.72 -5.00
CA GLU A 105 6.81 -6.26 -6.35
C GLU A 105 7.03 -7.78 -6.28
N ASP A 106 6.08 -8.53 -6.86
CA ASP A 106 6.07 -9.99 -6.97
C ASP A 106 6.24 -10.73 -5.62
N ASN A 107 5.95 -10.05 -4.50
CA ASN A 107 6.20 -10.51 -3.14
C ASN A 107 7.70 -10.85 -2.87
N GLU A 108 8.60 -10.17 -3.58
CA GLU A 108 10.04 -10.39 -3.50
C GLU A 108 10.76 -9.20 -2.86
N ASN A 109 10.60 -8.00 -3.45
CA ASN A 109 11.27 -6.77 -3.03
C ASN A 109 10.23 -5.66 -2.86
N GLY A 110 10.44 -4.74 -1.92
CA GLY A 110 9.46 -3.69 -1.67
C GLY A 110 9.86 -2.69 -0.61
N ALA A 111 8.90 -1.83 -0.27
CA ALA A 111 9.05 -0.77 0.72
C ALA A 111 8.03 -0.91 1.86
N ILE A 112 8.39 -0.35 3.02
CA ILE A 112 7.51 -0.19 4.18
C ILE A 112 7.58 1.27 4.60
N SER A 113 6.43 1.94 4.59
CA SER A 113 6.25 3.31 5.05
C SER A 113 5.37 3.35 6.30
N ARG A 114 5.66 4.29 7.20
CA ARG A 114 4.90 4.54 8.43
C ARG A 114 4.51 6.01 8.49
N TYR A 115 3.25 6.27 8.82
CA TYR A 115 2.62 7.58 8.84
C TYR A 115 1.88 7.80 10.15
#